data_AF-A0AAD4KRQ6-F1
#
_entry.id   AF-A0AAD4KRQ6-F1
#
_cell.length_a   1.000
_cell.length_b   1.000
_cell.length_c   1.000
_cell.angle_alpha   90.00
_cell.angle_beta   90.00
_cell.angle_gamma   90.00
#
_symmetry.space_group_name_H-M   'P 1'
#
loop_
_entity.id
_entity.type
_entity.pdbx_description
1 polymer ?
#
loop_
_entity_poly.entity_id
_entity_poly.type
_entity_poly.pdbx_seq_one_letter_code
_entity_poly.pdbx_strand_id
1 'polypeptide(L)'
;MALSASSHRRFPCTYAECLQSFDTYEKRSLHKDIEHDYCLRCDIDFANFEAFLKHKIESDEHIVCPFCGVQFESHDGRDAHIRRAHPIDHQIQCPWKNCDRIFKTANTYINHIEKDQC
;
A
#
# COMPACT_ATOMS: atom_id res chain seq x y z
N MET A 1 33.07 -23.71 -38.82
CA MET A 1 31.62 -23.75 -38.53
C MET A 1 31.31 -22.55 -37.64
N ALA A 2 30.60 -21.56 -38.18
CA ALA A 2 30.30 -20.31 -37.47
C ALA A 2 29.20 -20.56 -36.43
N LEU A 3 29.47 -20.23 -35.17
CA LEU A 3 28.48 -20.28 -34.09
C LEU A 3 27.57 -19.05 -34.23
N SER A 4 26.32 -19.28 -34.63
CA SER A 4 25.28 -18.27 -34.66
C SER A 4 25.00 -17.78 -33.24
N ALA A 5 25.42 -16.56 -32.92
CA ALA A 5 25.03 -15.90 -31.68
C ALA A 5 23.57 -15.48 -31.80
N SER A 6 22.66 -16.27 -31.24
CA SER A 6 21.27 -15.87 -31.06
C SER A 6 21.23 -14.66 -30.13
N SER A 7 21.09 -13.46 -30.71
CA SER A 7 20.87 -12.22 -29.96
C SER A 7 19.47 -12.29 -29.33
N HIS A 8 19.39 -12.88 -28.14
CA HIS A 8 18.17 -12.86 -27.35
C HIS A 8 17.84 -11.42 -27.00
N ARG A 9 16.67 -10.93 -27.43
CA ARG A 9 16.16 -9.61 -27.07
C ARG A 9 16.13 -9.50 -25.54
N ARG A 10 16.89 -8.54 -25.00
CA ARG A 10 16.89 -8.22 -23.57
C ARG A 10 15.89 -7.10 -23.29
N PHE A 11 15.30 -7.14 -22.10
CA PHE A 11 14.36 -6.16 -21.58
C PHE A 11 15.05 -5.39 -20.45
N PRO A 12 15.76 -4.29 -20.74
CA PRO A 12 16.36 -3.46 -19.70
C PRO A 12 15.28 -2.83 -18.82
N CYS A 13 15.61 -2.60 -17.55
CA CYS A 13 14.81 -1.75 -16.68
C CYS A 13 14.73 -0.34 -17.29
N THR A 14 13.59 0.33 -17.10
CA THR A 14 13.32 1.67 -17.65
C THR A 14 13.75 2.79 -16.71
N TYR A 15 14.04 2.48 -15.44
CA TYR A 15 14.56 3.44 -14.48
C TYR A 15 16.02 3.75 -14.80
N ALA A 16 16.36 5.03 -14.98
CA ALA A 16 17.66 5.48 -15.46
C ALA A 16 18.84 4.99 -14.59
N GLU A 17 18.64 4.94 -13.27
CA GLU A 17 19.65 4.50 -12.30
C GLU A 17 19.70 2.97 -12.12
N CYS A 18 18.84 2.22 -12.81
CA CYS A 18 18.78 0.76 -12.72
C CYS A 18 19.39 0.08 -13.95
N LEU A 19 20.53 -0.59 -13.75
CA LEU A 19 21.26 -1.28 -14.82
C LEU A 19 20.79 -2.73 -15.06
N GLN A 20 19.73 -3.17 -14.38
CA GLN A 20 19.22 -4.54 -14.50
C GLN A 20 18.57 -4.78 -15.88
N SER A 21 18.74 -5.98 -16.42
CA SER A 21 18.08 -6.39 -17.67
C SER A 21 17.63 -7.84 -17.61
N PHE A 22 16.52 -8.12 -18.27
CA PHE A 22 15.82 -9.38 -18.15
C PHE A 22 15.66 -10.04 -19.53
N ASP A 23 15.39 -11.34 -19.53
CA ASP A 23 15.11 -12.12 -20.73
C ASP A 23 13.64 -12.00 -21.17
N THR A 24 12.73 -11.64 -20.28
CA THR A 24 11.31 -11.39 -20.60
C THR A 24 10.79 -10.10 -19.98
N TYR A 25 9.68 -9.61 -20.54
CA TYR A 25 8.96 -8.45 -20.03
C TYR A 25 8.44 -8.69 -18.60
N GLU A 26 7.88 -9.87 -18.33
CA GLU A 26 7.26 -10.22 -17.06
C GLU A 26 8.27 -10.19 -15.91
N LYS A 27 9.49 -10.71 -16.13
CA LYS A 27 10.55 -10.65 -15.13
C LYS A 27 11.00 -9.23 -14.84
N ARG A 28 11.06 -8.38 -15.87
CA ARG A 28 11.34 -6.95 -15.67
C ARG A 28 10.23 -6.27 -14.87
N SER A 29 8.97 -6.51 -15.19
CA SER A 29 7.84 -5.90 -14.47
C SER A 29 7.76 -6.39 -13.02
N LEU A 30 8.07 -7.67 -12.75
CA LEU A 30 8.18 -8.18 -11.38
C LEU A 30 9.33 -7.51 -10.61
N HIS A 31 10.48 -7.34 -11.25
CA HIS A 31 11.58 -6.58 -10.65
C HIS A 31 11.16 -5.16 -10.28
N LYS A 32 10.46 -4.47 -11.18
CA LYS A 32 9.96 -3.12 -10.91
C LYS A 32 8.95 -3.09 -9.76
N ASP A 33 8.05 -4.07 -9.68
CA ASP A 33 7.02 -4.13 -8.61
C ASP A 33 7.62 -4.27 -7.21
N ILE A 34 8.83 -4.81 -7.11
CA ILE A 34 9.53 -5.03 -5.84
C ILE A 34 10.52 -3.89 -5.54
N GLU A 35 11.24 -3.39 -6.55
CA GLU A 35 12.42 -2.52 -6.36
C GLU A 35 12.19 -1.06 -6.76
N HIS A 36 11.04 -0.73 -7.37
CA HIS A 36 10.77 0.61 -7.90
C HIS A 36 9.36 1.09 -7.58
N ASP A 37 9.17 2.41 -7.67
CA ASP A 37 7.85 3.06 -7.57
C ASP A 37 7.04 2.81 -8.85
N TYR A 38 6.62 1.56 -9.05
CA TYR A 38 5.98 1.09 -10.28
C TYR A 38 4.64 0.44 -9.96
N CYS A 39 3.63 0.71 -10.80
CA CYS A 39 2.34 0.06 -10.71
C CYS A 39 2.25 -1.09 -11.71
N LEU A 40 2.35 -2.34 -11.24
CA LEU A 40 2.24 -3.52 -12.09
C LEU A 40 0.89 -3.63 -12.82
N ARG A 41 -0.21 -3.23 -12.17
CA ARG A 41 -1.57 -3.32 -12.75
C ARG A 41 -1.78 -2.35 -13.91
N CYS A 42 -1.23 -1.14 -13.80
CA CYS A 42 -1.39 -0.09 -14.80
C CYS A 42 -0.20 -0.01 -15.78
N ASP A 43 0.89 -0.74 -15.50
CA ASP A 43 2.18 -0.67 -16.21
C ASP A 43 2.72 0.77 -16.31
N ILE A 44 2.79 1.46 -15.16
CA ILE A 44 3.25 2.86 -15.10
C ILE A 44 4.45 2.97 -14.15
N ASP A 45 5.52 3.56 -14.66
CA ASP A 45 6.70 3.97 -13.88
C ASP A 45 6.45 5.35 -13.27
N PHE A 46 6.66 5.50 -11.96
CA PHE A 46 6.60 6.79 -11.28
C PHE A 46 8.00 7.28 -10.92
N ALA A 47 8.17 8.61 -10.90
CA ALA A 47 9.44 9.25 -10.57
C ALA A 47 9.80 9.13 -9.08
N ASN A 48 8.80 8.92 -8.21
CA ASN A 48 8.97 8.76 -6.77
C ASN A 48 7.73 8.12 -6.13
N PHE A 49 7.91 7.71 -4.87
CA PHE A 49 6.90 7.04 -4.05
C PHE A 49 5.63 7.86 -3.84
N GLU A 50 5.74 9.18 -3.70
CA GLU A 50 4.57 10.05 -3.50
C GLU A 50 3.65 10.03 -4.73
N ALA A 51 4.21 10.14 -5.94
CA ALA A 51 3.45 10.05 -7.17
C ALA A 51 2.80 8.67 -7.36
N PHE A 52 3.52 7.60 -7.01
CA PHE A 52 3.00 6.23 -7.03
C PHE A 52 1.85 6.01 -6.04
N LEU A 53 2.00 6.47 -4.80
CA LEU A 53 0.94 6.39 -3.80
C LEU A 53 -0.29 7.19 -4.22
N LYS A 54 -0.09 8.41 -4.71
CA LYS A 54 -1.18 9.25 -5.22
C LYS A 54 -1.95 8.54 -6.32
N HIS A 55 -1.24 7.92 -7.28
CA HIS A 55 -1.88 7.09 -8.30
C HIS A 55 -2.71 5.95 -7.70
N LYS A 56 -2.18 5.20 -6.72
CA LYS A 56 -2.92 4.10 -6.09
C LYS A 56 -4.18 4.56 -5.36
N ILE A 57 -4.20 5.78 -4.82
CA ILE A 57 -5.31 6.31 -4.02
C ILE A 57 -6.36 7.00 -4.89
N GLU A 58 -5.94 7.76 -5.91
CA GLU A 58 -6.83 8.61 -6.71
C GLU A 58 -7.29 7.98 -8.02
N SER A 59 -6.62 6.93 -8.51
CA SER A 59 -6.99 6.28 -9.77
C SER A 59 -8.20 5.38 -9.62
N ASP A 60 -9.18 5.49 -10.52
CA ASP A 60 -10.33 4.60 -10.60
C ASP A 60 -9.96 3.14 -10.95
N GLU A 61 -8.74 2.91 -11.45
CA GLU A 61 -8.20 1.57 -11.70
C GLU A 61 -7.87 0.80 -10.40
N HIS A 62 -7.83 1.50 -9.27
CA HIS A 62 -7.44 0.98 -7.97
C HIS A 62 -8.54 1.18 -6.93
N ILE A 63 -9.08 0.07 -6.42
CA ILE A 63 -9.95 0.10 -5.24
C ILE A 63 -9.09 -0.23 -4.03
N VAL A 64 -8.58 0.79 -3.33
CA VAL A 64 -7.71 0.61 -2.16
C VAL A 64 -8.34 1.16 -0.89
N CYS A 65 -7.95 0.61 0.27
CA CYS A 65 -8.25 1.23 1.55
C CYS A 65 -7.36 2.47 1.74
N PRO A 66 -7.93 3.65 2.01
CA PRO A 66 -7.14 4.88 2.17
C PRO A 66 -6.33 4.91 3.48
N PHE A 67 -6.65 4.04 4.45
CA PHE A 67 -5.97 4.02 5.74
C PHE A 67 -4.76 3.08 5.78
N CYS A 68 -4.80 1.97 5.03
CA CYS A 68 -3.76 0.94 5.08
C CYS A 68 -3.23 0.49 3.71
N GLY A 69 -3.78 1.01 2.62
CA GLY A 69 -3.30 0.74 1.26
C GLY A 69 -3.64 -0.64 0.70
N VAL A 70 -4.39 -1.48 1.43
CA VAL A 70 -4.82 -2.80 0.94
C VAL A 70 -5.70 -2.63 -0.31
N GLN A 71 -5.44 -3.42 -1.35
CA GLN A 71 -6.20 -3.41 -2.59
C GLN A 71 -7.34 -4.43 -2.57
N PHE A 72 -8.46 -4.06 -3.19
CA PHE A 72 -9.70 -4.83 -3.25
C PHE A 72 -10.17 -4.98 -4.70
N GLU A 73 -10.97 -6.02 -4.93
CA GLU A 73 -11.64 -6.26 -6.23
C GLU A 73 -12.95 -5.47 -6.36
N SER A 74 -13.50 -4.96 -5.24
CA SER A 74 -14.77 -4.24 -5.21
C SER A 74 -14.82 -3.17 -4.11
N HIS A 75 -15.61 -2.12 -4.34
CA HIS A 75 -15.85 -1.06 -3.36
C HIS A 75 -16.53 -1.60 -2.11
N ASP A 76 -17.48 -2.53 -2.25
CA ASP A 76 -18.13 -3.19 -1.12
C ASP A 76 -17.13 -3.95 -0.23
N GLY A 77 -16.16 -4.64 -0.84
CA GLY A 77 -15.09 -5.34 -0.12
C GLY A 77 -14.21 -4.37 0.67
N ARG A 78 -13.80 -3.26 0.04
CA ARG A 78 -13.06 -2.17 0.70
C ARG A 78 -13.85 -1.56 1.85
N ASP A 79 -15.13 -1.25 1.64
CA ASP A 79 -15.96 -0.58 2.63
C ASP A 79 -16.31 -1.50 3.81
N ALA A 80 -16.47 -2.80 3.56
CA ALA A 80 -16.57 -3.81 4.62
C ALA A 80 -15.26 -3.94 5.40
N HIS A 81 -14.11 -3.91 4.73
CA HIS A 81 -12.81 -3.89 5.38
C HIS A 81 -12.66 -2.65 6.28
N ILE A 82 -12.94 -1.44 5.77
CA ILE A 82 -12.84 -0.20 6.54
C ILE A 82 -13.69 -0.28 7.80
N ARG A 83 -14.96 -0.72 7.70
CA ARG A 83 -15.84 -0.86 8.87
C ARG A 83 -15.33 -1.82 9.94
N ARG A 84 -14.57 -2.87 9.55
CA ARG A 84 -14.11 -3.92 10.47
C ARG A 84 -12.70 -3.67 11.00
N ALA A 85 -11.79 -3.25 10.14
CA ALA A 85 -10.37 -3.05 10.46
C ALA A 85 -10.05 -1.62 10.90
N HIS A 86 -10.87 -0.65 10.51
CA HIS A 86 -10.71 0.77 10.82
C HIS A 86 -12.02 1.37 11.38
N PRO A 87 -12.59 0.78 12.45
CA PRO A 87 -13.83 1.30 13.01
C PRO A 87 -13.62 2.72 13.53
N ILE A 88 -14.54 3.62 13.20
CA ILE A 88 -14.47 5.02 13.67
C ILE A 88 -14.83 5.09 15.16
N ASP A 89 -15.78 4.27 15.60
CA ASP A 89 -16.25 4.19 16.99
C ASP A 89 -15.56 3.03 17.70
N HIS A 90 -14.42 3.32 18.32
CA HIS A 90 -13.78 2.37 19.22
C HIS A 90 -14.49 2.46 20.57
N GLN A 91 -14.97 1.36 21.15
CA GLN A 91 -15.47 1.37 22.53
C GLN A 91 -14.34 1.01 23.49
N ILE A 92 -13.42 1.96 23.71
CA ILE A 92 -12.26 1.74 24.58
C ILE A 92 -12.70 2.00 26.02
N GLN A 93 -12.84 0.94 26.82
CA GLN A 93 -13.08 1.06 28.25
C GLN A 93 -11.78 1.26 29.01
N CYS A 94 -11.78 2.16 29.99
CA CYS A 94 -10.67 2.28 30.91
C CYS A 94 -10.52 0.98 31.75
N PRO A 95 -9.34 0.36 31.83
CA PRO A 95 -9.16 -0.88 32.60
C PRO A 95 -9.06 -0.66 34.12
N TRP A 96 -9.08 0.58 34.60
CA TRP A 96 -8.96 0.89 36.03
C TRP A 96 -10.25 0.56 36.78
N LYS A 97 -10.12 -0.08 37.94
CA LYS A 97 -11.23 -0.64 38.74
C LYS A 97 -12.30 0.39 39.17
N ASN A 98 -11.95 1.67 39.26
CA ASN A 98 -12.88 2.73 39.68
C ASN A 98 -13.20 3.71 38.53
N CYS A 99 -12.95 3.31 37.28
CA CYS A 99 -13.16 4.14 36.11
C CYS A 99 -14.07 3.46 35.07
N ASP A 100 -15.32 3.88 34.98
CA ASP A 100 -16.30 3.34 34.02
C ASP A 100 -16.34 4.12 32.69
N ARG A 101 -15.34 4.96 32.42
CA ARG A 101 -15.32 5.79 31.21
C ARG A 101 -15.07 4.95 29.97
N ILE A 102 -15.87 5.23 28.94
CA ILE A 102 -15.76 4.64 27.60
C ILE A 102 -15.44 5.75 26.61
N PHE A 103 -14.40 5.55 25.82
CA PHE A 103 -13.88 6.54 24.87
C PHE A 103 -14.09 6.04 23.46
N LYS A 104 -14.65 6.91 22.60
CA LYS A 104 -14.94 6.64 21.18
C LYS A 104 -13.69 6.64 20.29
N THR A 105 -12.60 7.25 20.75
CA THR A 105 -11.36 7.40 20.00
C THR A 105 -10.15 7.10 20.88
N ALA A 106 -9.09 6.59 20.26
CA ALA A 106 -7.80 6.36 20.93
C ALA A 106 -7.23 7.66 21.54
N ASN A 107 -7.33 8.78 20.82
CA ASN A 107 -6.80 10.07 21.29
C ASN A 107 -7.48 10.55 22.59
N THR A 108 -8.80 10.41 22.70
CA THR A 108 -9.53 10.79 23.92
C THR A 108 -9.23 9.87 25.09
N TYR A 109 -8.99 8.58 24.82
CA TYR A 109 -8.58 7.61 25.83
C TYR A 109 -7.17 7.90 26.35
N ILE A 110 -6.21 8.11 25.44
CA ILE A 110 -4.82 8.43 25.79
C ILE A 110 -4.77 9.71 26.65
N ASN A 111 -5.45 10.77 26.23
CA ASN A 111 -5.53 12.01 27.00
C ASN A 111 -6.10 11.83 28.41
N HIS A 112 -7.04 10.91 28.61
CA HIS A 112 -7.59 10.61 29.92
C HIS A 112 -6.56 9.95 30.84
N ILE A 113 -5.75 9.03 30.31
CA ILE A 113 -4.66 8.39 31.04
C ILE A 113 -3.54 9.40 31.34
N GLU A 114 -3.09 10.15 30.32
CA GLU A 114 -1.98 11.11 30.45
C GLU A 114 -2.26 12.24 31.45
N LYS A 115 -3.54 12.52 31.71
CA LYS A 115 -3.98 13.54 32.68
C LYS A 115 -4.38 12.96 34.03
N ASP A 116 -4.12 11.67 34.27
CA ASP A 116 -4.48 10.96 35.51
C ASP A 116 -5.96 11.14 35.88
N GLN A 117 -6.86 11.09 34.89
CA GLN A 117 -8.29 11.29 35.08
C GLN A 117 -9.06 9.97 35.31
N CYS A 118 -8.33 8.88 35.56
CA CYS A 118 -8.84 7.53 35.84
C CYS A 118 -9.62 7.49 37.17
#